data_AF-A0AAD2FN29-F1
#
_entry.id   AF-A0AAD2FN29-F1
#
_cell.length_a   1.000
_cell.length_b   1.000
_cell.length_c   1.000
_cell.angle_alpha   90.00
_cell.angle_beta   90.00
_cell.angle_gamma   90.00
#
_symmetry.space_group_name_H-M   'P 1'
#
loop_
_entity.id
_entity.type
_entity.pdbx_description
1 polymer ?
#
loop_
_entity_poly.entity_id
_entity_poly.type
_entity_poly.pdbx_seq_one_letter_code
_entity_poly.pdbx_strand_id
1 'polypeptide(L)'
;MEKQKEDDAHYMVMALQVAKAALSVGEVPVGCVLVLKDHLSIPGGYESVVISHGANQVNATRDATRHAEIVAIDRILTLGTSSDQMRLALDTGMEQYAESSGFQHRQARQKHWEDRWVNVAGNPNHWKNQFGWKNKTYVELRSPEVLQNCELYVTCEPCIMCSSALATVGIKRVIFGCKNDRFGGCGSLLHLHRKEESLCESSANQSLDYSKQSSSKVSQGYTITSGILENEAIALLRSFYDRENIYAPDSKRKRKLGDNEDLIL
;
A
#
# COMPACT_ATOMS: atom_id res chain seq x y z
N MET A 1 21.46 12.02 6.46
CA MET A 1 21.24 10.82 5.61
C MET A 1 20.90 9.59 6.42
N GLU A 2 21.53 9.36 7.58
CA GLU A 2 21.32 8.18 8.41
C GLU A 2 19.91 8.14 9.04
N LYS A 3 19.47 9.23 9.70
CA LYS A 3 18.10 9.39 10.24
C LYS A 3 16.99 9.09 9.21
N GLN A 4 17.11 9.62 7.98
CA GLN A 4 16.10 9.39 6.94
C GLN A 4 16.01 7.92 6.52
N LYS A 5 17.14 7.20 6.48
CA LYS A 5 17.14 5.76 6.17
C LYS A 5 16.50 4.94 7.30
N GLU A 6 16.75 5.32 8.55
CA GLU A 6 16.11 4.71 9.71
C GLU A 6 14.60 4.94 9.71
N ASP A 7 14.16 6.17 9.44
CA ASP A 7 12.74 6.51 9.29
C ASP A 7 12.09 5.72 8.13
N ASP A 8 12.76 5.67 6.97
CA ASP A 8 12.27 4.94 5.81
C ASP A 8 12.12 3.44 6.13
N ALA A 9 13.09 2.85 6.82
CA ALA A 9 13.04 1.46 7.25
C ALA A 9 11.91 1.23 8.26
N HIS A 10 11.72 2.14 9.23
CA HIS A 10 10.65 2.04 10.22
C HIS A 10 9.27 1.98 9.57
N TYR A 11 8.96 2.89 8.64
CA TYR A 11 7.67 2.89 7.95
C TYR A 11 7.53 1.72 6.97
N MET A 12 8.62 1.27 6.36
CA MET A 12 8.60 0.06 5.53
C MET A 12 8.32 -1.21 6.35
N VAL A 13 8.80 -1.31 7.59
CA VAL A 13 8.42 -2.41 8.51
C VAL A 13 6.91 -2.42 8.73
N MET A 14 6.28 -1.25 8.91
CA MET A 14 4.82 -1.16 9.02
C MET A 14 4.11 -1.61 7.73
N ALA A 15 4.59 -1.20 6.56
CA ALA A 15 4.05 -1.66 5.27
C ALA A 15 4.17 -3.19 5.09
N LEU A 16 5.28 -3.79 5.53
CA LEU A 16 5.48 -5.24 5.54
C LEU A 16 4.50 -5.95 6.50
N GLN A 17 4.14 -5.35 7.63
CA GLN A 17 3.10 -5.91 8.52
C GLN A 17 1.73 -5.92 7.84
N VAL A 18 1.37 -4.83 7.16
CA VAL A 18 0.13 -4.74 6.37
C VAL A 18 0.13 -5.80 5.25
N ALA A 19 1.26 -5.98 4.57
CA ALA A 19 1.44 -7.00 3.53
C ALA A 19 1.32 -8.43 4.07
N LYS A 20 1.85 -8.72 5.26
CA LYS A 20 1.70 -10.02 5.94
C LYS A 20 0.24 -10.32 6.28
N ALA A 21 -0.57 -9.31 6.59
CA ALA A 21 -2.01 -9.51 6.80
C ALA A 21 -2.76 -9.81 5.50
N ALA A 22 -2.38 -9.23 4.36
CA ALA A 22 -2.90 -9.67 3.06
C ALA A 22 -2.54 -11.14 2.79
N LEU A 23 -1.28 -11.52 3.07
CA LEU A 23 -0.83 -12.90 2.89
C LEU A 23 -1.65 -13.91 3.72
N SER A 24 -2.02 -13.57 4.95
CA SER A 24 -2.75 -14.49 5.84
C SER A 24 -4.17 -14.77 5.37
N VAL A 25 -4.75 -13.87 4.57
CA VAL A 25 -6.10 -14.03 3.98
C VAL A 25 -6.06 -14.45 2.50
N GLY A 26 -4.88 -14.82 1.98
CA GLY A 26 -4.73 -15.31 0.60
C GLY A 26 -4.74 -14.22 -0.47
N GLU A 27 -4.50 -12.97 -0.11
CA GLU A 27 -4.25 -11.88 -1.05
C GLU A 27 -2.76 -11.80 -1.42
N VAL A 28 -2.47 -11.23 -2.59
CA VAL A 28 -1.09 -10.93 -3.00
C VAL A 28 -0.48 -10.01 -1.93
N PRO A 29 0.70 -10.32 -1.36
CA PRO A 29 1.18 -9.65 -0.15
C PRO A 29 1.90 -8.33 -0.48
N VAL A 30 1.12 -7.38 -0.97
CA VAL A 30 1.52 -5.99 -1.13
C VAL A 30 0.77 -5.17 -0.09
N GLY A 31 1.53 -4.40 0.69
CA GLY A 31 1.03 -3.53 1.75
C GLY A 31 1.69 -2.18 1.68
N CYS A 32 1.00 -1.15 2.14
CA CYS A 32 1.51 0.21 2.18
C CYS A 32 0.99 1.00 3.38
N VAL A 33 1.73 2.05 3.72
CA VAL A 33 1.37 3.06 4.71
C VAL A 33 1.58 4.47 4.15
N LEU A 34 0.69 5.39 4.51
CA LEU A 34 0.69 6.77 4.04
C LEU A 34 1.02 7.71 5.20
N VAL A 35 2.20 8.33 5.13
CA VAL A 35 2.79 9.15 6.20
C VAL A 35 2.71 10.62 5.83
N LEU A 36 2.02 11.41 6.65
CA LEU A 36 2.04 12.87 6.57
C LEU A 36 3.33 13.41 7.17
N LYS A 37 4.08 14.23 6.40
CA LYS A 37 5.36 14.85 6.81
C LYS A 37 5.24 16.37 7.03
N ASP A 38 4.11 16.83 7.57
CA ASP A 38 3.84 18.26 7.81
C ASP A 38 3.56 18.58 9.28
N HIS A 39 4.62 18.91 10.00
CA HIS A 39 4.56 19.28 11.42
C HIS A 39 3.62 20.45 11.76
N LEU A 40 3.30 21.35 10.82
CA LEU A 40 2.39 22.48 11.06
C LEU A 40 0.93 22.03 10.98
N SER A 41 0.64 21.07 10.10
CA SER A 41 -0.69 20.46 9.95
C SER A 41 -0.93 19.30 10.91
N ILE A 42 0.09 18.81 11.62
CA ILE A 42 -0.03 17.69 12.57
C ILE A 42 -0.31 18.21 14.00
N PRO A 43 -1.48 17.89 14.57
CA PRO A 43 -1.79 18.29 15.94
C PRO A 43 -0.84 17.64 16.95
N GLY A 44 -0.28 18.44 17.86
CA GLY A 44 0.70 17.98 18.85
C GLY A 44 2.16 18.23 18.47
N GLY A 45 2.43 18.85 17.31
CA GLY A 45 3.77 19.29 16.91
C GLY A 45 4.70 18.16 16.46
N TYR A 46 4.15 17.02 16.03
CA TYR A 46 4.93 15.86 15.60
C TYR A 46 5.57 16.09 14.23
N GLU A 47 6.79 15.57 14.04
CA GLU A 47 7.53 15.66 12.77
C GLU A 47 6.84 14.87 11.64
N SER A 48 6.25 13.71 11.97
CA SER A 48 5.48 12.89 11.05
C SER A 48 4.46 12.00 11.73
N VAL A 49 3.38 11.68 11.01
CA VAL A 49 2.31 10.80 11.49
C VAL A 49 1.79 9.97 10.34
N VAL A 50 1.39 8.74 10.63
CA VAL A 50 0.79 7.91 9.60
C VAL A 50 -0.73 8.00 9.67
N ILE A 51 -1.34 8.22 8.50
CA ILE A 51 -2.73 8.66 8.39
C ILE A 51 -3.61 7.66 7.64
N SER A 52 -3.02 6.73 6.89
CA SER A 52 -3.74 5.67 6.18
C SER A 52 -2.82 4.48 5.89
N HIS A 53 -3.42 3.32 5.64
CA HIS A 53 -2.73 2.12 5.15
C HIS A 53 -3.61 1.37 4.16
N GLY A 54 -3.00 0.54 3.34
CA GLY A 54 -3.72 -0.33 2.41
C GLY A 54 -2.96 -1.60 2.12
N ALA A 55 -3.70 -2.66 1.87
CA ALA A 55 -3.17 -3.92 1.35
C ALA A 55 -3.99 -4.30 0.12
N ASN A 56 -3.45 -5.17 -0.75
CA ASN A 56 -4.24 -5.71 -1.85
C ASN A 56 -5.49 -6.42 -1.33
N GLN A 57 -6.62 -6.18 -2.00
CA GLN A 57 -7.94 -6.73 -1.66
C GLN A 57 -8.71 -7.17 -2.91
N VAL A 58 -8.01 -7.46 -4.01
CA VAL A 58 -8.61 -7.74 -5.33
C VAL A 58 -9.56 -8.93 -5.29
N ASN A 59 -9.16 -10.02 -4.65
CA ASN A 59 -10.00 -11.22 -4.56
C ASN A 59 -11.22 -10.95 -3.68
N ALA A 60 -10.99 -10.22 -2.58
CA ALA A 60 -12.01 -10.00 -1.58
C ALA A 60 -13.12 -9.05 -2.04
N THR A 61 -12.76 -7.97 -2.73
CA THR A 61 -13.71 -6.99 -3.27
C THR A 61 -14.24 -7.38 -4.64
N ARG A 62 -13.59 -8.35 -5.31
CA ARG A 62 -13.82 -8.69 -6.73
C ARG A 62 -13.62 -7.49 -7.66
N ASP A 63 -12.72 -6.61 -7.28
CA ASP A 63 -12.36 -5.41 -8.02
C ASP A 63 -10.85 -5.40 -8.24
N ALA A 64 -10.45 -5.51 -9.51
CA ALA A 64 -9.07 -5.56 -9.95
C ALA A 64 -8.28 -4.28 -9.61
N THR A 65 -8.96 -3.17 -9.30
CA THR A 65 -8.32 -1.90 -8.96
C THR A 65 -7.91 -1.80 -7.49
N ARG A 66 -8.36 -2.72 -6.62
CA ARG A 66 -8.13 -2.67 -5.16
C ARG A 66 -6.73 -3.14 -4.76
N HIS A 67 -5.74 -2.46 -5.30
CA HIS A 67 -4.34 -2.56 -4.90
C HIS A 67 -4.10 -1.76 -3.61
N ALA A 68 -3.02 -2.10 -2.89
CA ALA A 68 -2.66 -1.49 -1.62
C ALA A 68 -2.70 0.05 -1.65
N GLU A 69 -2.13 0.67 -2.67
CA GLU A 69 -2.02 2.12 -2.81
C GLU A 69 -3.39 2.76 -3.03
N ILE A 70 -4.22 2.15 -3.87
CA ILE A 70 -5.59 2.62 -4.14
C ILE A 70 -6.42 2.51 -2.87
N VAL A 71 -6.30 1.41 -2.13
CA VAL A 71 -6.98 1.22 -0.84
C VAL A 71 -6.57 2.29 0.17
N ALA A 72 -5.28 2.62 0.26
CA ALA A 72 -4.80 3.65 1.19
C ALA A 72 -5.34 5.05 0.82
N ILE A 73 -5.32 5.41 -0.47
CA ILE A 73 -5.86 6.69 -0.98
C ILE A 73 -7.37 6.76 -0.76
N ASP A 74 -8.08 5.71 -1.12
CA ASP A 74 -9.54 5.66 -1.00
C ASP A 74 -9.98 5.78 0.47
N ARG A 75 -9.30 5.10 1.39
CA ARG A 75 -9.60 5.21 2.83
C ARG A 75 -9.43 6.62 3.37
N ILE A 76 -8.38 7.33 2.97
CA ILE A 76 -8.17 8.70 3.45
C ILE A 76 -9.18 9.67 2.82
N LEU A 77 -9.50 9.53 1.53
CA LEU A 77 -10.45 10.41 0.83
C LEU A 77 -11.90 10.16 1.22
N THR A 78 -12.25 8.91 1.55
CA THR A 78 -13.62 8.52 1.95
C THR A 78 -13.81 8.46 3.47
N LEU A 79 -12.79 8.80 4.27
CA LEU A 79 -12.84 8.68 5.73
C LEU A 79 -13.15 7.24 6.21
N GLY A 80 -12.69 6.23 5.47
CA GLY A 80 -12.96 4.82 5.76
C GLY A 80 -14.42 4.40 5.48
N THR A 81 -15.21 5.23 4.78
CA THR A 81 -16.58 4.88 4.37
C THR A 81 -16.64 4.12 3.05
N SER A 82 -15.48 3.87 2.42
CA SER A 82 -15.39 3.07 1.19
C SER A 82 -15.95 1.65 1.40
N SER A 83 -16.58 1.12 0.35
CA SER A 83 -17.30 -0.16 0.37
C SER A 83 -16.39 -1.40 0.38
N ASP A 84 -15.16 -1.29 0.86
CA ASP A 84 -14.22 -2.40 0.93
C ASP A 84 -14.71 -3.44 1.93
N GLN A 85 -15.30 -4.51 1.41
CA GLN A 85 -15.92 -5.54 2.23
C GLN A 85 -14.91 -6.46 2.94
N MET A 86 -13.59 -6.24 2.77
CA MET A 86 -12.55 -7.06 3.39
C MET A 86 -11.84 -6.35 4.53
N ARG A 87 -12.06 -6.91 5.72
CA ARG A 87 -11.38 -6.56 6.96
C ARG A 87 -10.10 -7.37 7.01
N LEU A 88 -8.95 -6.71 6.84
CA LEU A 88 -7.66 -7.33 7.19
C LEU A 88 -7.74 -7.73 8.67
N ALA A 89 -7.36 -8.96 9.00
CA ALA A 89 -7.40 -9.50 10.35
C ALA A 89 -6.33 -8.89 11.28
N LEU A 90 -6.20 -7.56 11.27
CA LEU A 90 -5.35 -6.77 12.16
C LEU A 90 -6.19 -5.79 12.97
N ASP A 91 -7.24 -6.30 13.61
CA ASP A 91 -7.70 -5.78 14.90
C ASP A 91 -7.31 -6.73 16.05
N THR A 92 -6.48 -7.74 15.79
CA THR A 92 -5.93 -8.65 16.79
C THR A 92 -4.45 -8.35 17.04
N GLY A 93 -4.20 -7.49 18.01
CA GLY A 93 -3.12 -7.63 18.99
C GLY A 93 -1.67 -7.50 18.49
N MET A 94 -1.16 -6.27 18.45
CA MET A 94 0.28 -6.02 18.64
C MET A 94 0.75 -6.23 20.10
N GLU A 95 -0.12 -6.72 21.00
CA GLU A 95 0.20 -7.00 22.40
C GLU A 95 0.61 -8.46 22.68
N GLN A 96 0.40 -9.41 21.76
CA GLN A 96 0.43 -10.85 22.10
C GLN A 96 1.61 -11.68 21.57
N TYR A 97 2.78 -11.07 21.34
CA TYR A 97 4.04 -11.83 21.21
C TYR A 97 4.70 -12.16 22.56
N ALA A 98 3.98 -12.04 23.68
CA ALA A 98 4.48 -12.41 25.01
C ALA A 98 4.17 -13.86 25.42
N GLU A 99 3.08 -14.50 24.96
CA GLU A 99 2.68 -15.79 25.57
C GLU A 99 2.15 -16.80 24.54
N SER A 100 3.04 -17.71 24.18
CA SER A 100 2.82 -19.10 23.80
C SER A 100 1.39 -19.67 23.84
N SER A 101 1.06 -20.41 22.76
CA SER A 101 0.25 -21.64 22.71
C SER A 101 -1.30 -21.57 22.76
N GLY A 102 -1.95 -22.24 21.79
CA GLY A 102 -3.29 -22.83 21.95
C GLY A 102 -4.41 -22.32 21.03
N PHE A 103 -4.68 -23.05 19.95
CA PHE A 103 -5.87 -22.89 19.08
C PHE A 103 -7.20 -23.09 19.85
N GLN A 104 -8.25 -22.33 19.51
CA GLN A 104 -9.63 -22.84 19.36
C GLN A 104 -10.56 -21.86 18.63
N HIS A 105 -11.18 -22.34 17.54
CA HIS A 105 -12.12 -21.63 16.68
C HIS A 105 -13.55 -21.71 17.26
N ARG A 106 -14.29 -20.61 17.36
CA ARG A 106 -15.75 -20.64 17.58
C ARG A 106 -16.46 -19.53 16.79
N GLN A 107 -17.54 -19.91 16.10
CA GLN A 107 -18.38 -19.07 15.24
C GLN A 107 -18.98 -17.86 16.00
N ALA A 108 -18.90 -16.66 15.42
CA ALA A 108 -19.60 -15.49 15.95
C ALA A 108 -20.21 -14.61 14.83
N ARG A 109 -21.55 -14.53 14.89
CA ARG A 109 -22.50 -13.55 14.34
C ARG A 109 -21.93 -12.33 13.61
N GLN A 110 -22.52 -12.04 12.44
CA GLN A 110 -22.49 -10.76 11.73
C GLN A 110 -22.51 -9.57 12.71
N LYS A 111 -21.38 -8.88 12.85
CA LYS A 111 -21.29 -7.56 13.46
C LYS A 111 -20.76 -6.59 12.40
N HIS A 112 -21.54 -5.55 12.12
CA HIS A 112 -21.05 -4.29 11.57
C HIS A 112 -19.83 -3.90 12.40
N TRP A 113 -18.66 -3.84 11.77
CA TRP A 113 -17.43 -3.49 12.43
C TRP A 113 -16.99 -2.15 11.84
N GLU A 114 -17.07 -1.12 12.68
CA GLU A 114 -16.58 0.22 12.41
C GLU A 114 -15.05 0.20 12.35
N ASP A 115 -14.47 0.97 11.45
CA ASP A 115 -13.03 1.21 11.33
C ASP A 115 -12.53 1.73 12.70
N ARG A 116 -11.70 0.95 13.42
CA ARG A 116 -11.33 1.20 14.84
C ARG A 116 -9.83 1.03 15.13
N TRP A 117 -8.97 1.84 14.53
CA TRP A 117 -7.57 2.00 14.90
C TRP A 117 -7.33 2.78 16.21
N VAL A 118 -6.36 2.36 17.03
CA VAL A 118 -5.72 3.20 18.04
C VAL A 118 -4.35 2.67 18.46
N ASN A 119 -3.31 3.52 18.53
CA ASN A 119 -2.71 3.98 19.78
C ASN A 119 -1.96 5.33 19.57
N VAL A 120 -1.62 6.18 20.55
CA VAL A 120 -2.22 6.62 21.83
C VAL A 120 -1.22 7.62 22.46
N ALA A 121 -1.68 8.35 23.49
CA ALA A 121 -0.83 9.17 24.37
C ALA A 121 0.37 8.39 24.94
N GLY A 122 1.58 8.86 24.64
CA GLY A 122 2.87 8.27 25.07
C GLY A 122 3.76 7.81 23.90
N ASN A 123 3.13 7.47 22.76
CA ASN A 123 3.66 7.39 21.38
C ASN A 123 4.93 6.54 21.10
N PRO A 124 4.85 5.55 20.19
CA PRO A 124 5.99 5.22 19.33
C PRO A 124 5.63 5.14 17.83
N ASN A 125 5.23 6.27 17.23
CA ASN A 125 4.79 6.48 15.82
C ASN A 125 3.36 6.00 15.51
N HIS A 126 2.43 6.31 16.41
CA HIS A 126 1.20 5.57 16.63
C HIS A 126 -0.09 6.23 16.03
N TRP A 127 -1.07 5.40 15.63
CA TRP A 127 -2.17 5.66 14.66
C TRP A 127 -3.61 5.69 15.29
N LYS A 128 -4.64 6.34 14.71
CA LYS A 128 -6.07 6.08 15.09
C LYS A 128 -7.18 6.40 14.05
N ASN A 129 -8.32 5.69 14.11
CA ASN A 129 -9.72 6.17 14.03
C ASN A 129 -10.55 5.17 14.87
N GLN A 130 -11.39 5.49 15.86
CA GLN A 130 -12.82 5.73 15.67
C GLN A 130 -13.08 7.17 16.08
N PHE A 131 -13.11 8.06 15.10
CA PHE A 131 -13.11 9.52 15.26
C PHE A 131 -11.74 10.15 15.62
N GLY A 132 -10.74 9.93 14.75
CA GLY A 132 -9.56 10.82 14.70
C GLY A 132 -9.99 12.30 14.73
N TRP A 133 -9.45 13.05 15.70
CA TRP A 133 -9.67 14.47 16.05
C TRP A 133 -11.12 15.01 15.91
N LYS A 134 -12.01 14.69 16.86
CA LYS A 134 -13.29 15.43 17.08
C LYS A 134 -13.08 16.86 17.63
N ASN A 135 -12.17 17.63 17.06
CA ASN A 135 -12.14 19.08 17.28
C ASN A 135 -12.47 19.78 15.97
N LYS A 136 -13.48 20.65 16.01
CA LYS A 136 -14.04 21.45 14.89
C LYS A 136 -13.03 22.35 14.15
N THR A 137 -11.74 22.27 14.48
CA THR A 137 -10.64 23.08 13.93
C THR A 137 -9.85 22.39 12.81
N TYR A 138 -9.99 21.08 12.57
CA TYR A 138 -9.13 20.34 11.62
C TYR A 138 -9.80 20.05 10.28
N VAL A 139 -10.08 21.12 9.55
CA VAL A 139 -10.71 21.08 8.22
C VAL A 139 -9.74 20.62 7.11
N GLU A 140 -8.43 20.54 7.36
CA GLU A 140 -7.42 20.34 6.30
C GLU A 140 -7.02 18.88 6.01
N LEU A 141 -7.15 17.93 6.94
CA LEU A 141 -6.85 16.51 6.67
C LEU A 141 -7.88 15.81 5.76
N ARG A 142 -8.99 16.49 5.47
CA ARG A 142 -10.14 15.95 4.72
C ARG A 142 -10.11 16.30 3.24
N SER A 143 -9.15 17.11 2.83
CA SER A 143 -9.06 17.61 1.48
C SER A 143 -8.00 16.80 0.71
N PRO A 144 -8.20 16.50 -0.59
CA PRO A 144 -7.22 15.75 -1.38
C PRO A 144 -5.80 16.34 -1.34
N GLU A 145 -5.69 17.63 -1.02
CA GLU A 145 -4.43 18.35 -0.82
C GLU A 145 -3.57 17.76 0.30
N VAL A 146 -4.14 17.05 1.27
CA VAL A 146 -3.35 16.35 2.32
C VAL A 146 -2.35 15.38 1.71
N LEU A 147 -2.71 14.75 0.57
CA LEU A 147 -1.86 13.79 -0.13
C LEU A 147 -0.59 14.43 -0.69
N GLN A 148 -0.61 15.74 -0.98
CA GLN A 148 0.56 16.47 -1.48
C GLN A 148 1.67 16.61 -0.45
N ASN A 149 1.34 16.44 0.83
CA ASN A 149 2.29 16.45 1.94
C ASN A 149 2.59 15.05 2.46
N CYS A 150 2.08 14.02 1.79
CA CYS A 150 2.25 12.63 2.21
C CYS A 150 3.37 11.92 1.45
N GLU A 151 4.01 11.01 2.16
CA GLU A 151 4.91 10.00 1.62
C GLU A 151 4.23 8.62 1.70
N LEU A 152 4.32 7.84 0.62
CA LEU A 152 3.83 6.47 0.59
C LEU A 152 5.00 5.51 0.78
N TYR A 153 4.89 4.57 1.71
CA TYR A 153 5.79 3.44 1.86
C TYR A 153 5.06 2.18 1.43
N VAL A 154 5.55 1.46 0.41
CA VAL A 154 4.87 0.29 -0.18
C VAL A 154 5.86 -0.86 -0.39
N THR A 155 5.47 -2.09 -0.09
CA THR A 155 6.41 -3.22 -0.12
C THR A 155 6.90 -3.57 -1.53
N CYS A 156 6.10 -3.31 -2.56
CA CYS A 156 6.43 -3.56 -3.95
C CYS A 156 6.26 -2.27 -4.78
N GLU A 157 7.08 -2.08 -5.80
CA GLU A 157 6.97 -0.95 -6.71
C GLU A 157 5.54 -0.81 -7.27
N PRO A 158 4.95 0.40 -7.19
CA PRO A 158 3.62 0.65 -7.72
C PRO A 158 3.49 0.26 -9.18
N CYS A 159 2.38 -0.40 -9.52
CA CYS A 159 2.10 -0.69 -10.92
C CYS A 159 1.77 0.59 -11.71
N ILE A 160 1.70 0.48 -13.04
CA ILE A 160 1.30 1.59 -13.95
C ILE A 160 0.04 2.32 -13.43
N MET A 161 -1.01 1.58 -13.07
CA MET A 161 -2.26 2.16 -12.55
C MET A 161 -2.03 2.92 -11.23
N CYS A 162 -1.40 2.29 -10.24
CA CYS A 162 -1.16 2.91 -8.94
C CYS A 162 -0.26 4.14 -9.07
N SER A 163 0.78 4.06 -9.91
CA SER A 163 1.69 5.15 -10.17
C SER A 163 0.99 6.36 -10.82
N SER A 164 0.13 6.14 -11.81
CA SER A 164 -0.69 7.21 -12.40
C SER A 164 -1.64 7.83 -11.38
N ALA A 165 -2.28 7.02 -10.53
CA ALA A 165 -3.16 7.52 -9.47
C ALA A 165 -2.38 8.39 -8.47
N LEU A 166 -1.19 7.95 -8.05
CA LEU A 166 -0.30 8.68 -7.15
C LEU A 166 0.14 10.03 -7.73
N ALA A 167 0.49 10.07 -9.02
CA ALA A 167 0.79 11.31 -9.72
C ALA A 167 -0.42 12.24 -9.81
N THR A 168 -1.62 11.68 -10.00
CA THR A 168 -2.88 12.44 -10.13
C THR A 168 -3.26 13.10 -8.80
N VAL A 169 -3.10 12.40 -7.68
CA VAL A 169 -3.36 12.97 -6.34
C VAL A 169 -2.22 13.87 -5.84
N GLY A 170 -1.09 13.87 -6.56
CA GLY A 170 0.05 14.74 -6.27
C GLY A 170 0.88 14.30 -5.07
N ILE A 171 1.02 12.99 -4.82
CA ILE A 171 1.83 12.47 -3.69
C ILE A 171 3.24 13.09 -3.69
N LYS A 172 3.83 13.38 -2.52
CA LYS A 172 5.16 14.01 -2.44
C LYS A 172 6.28 13.06 -2.87
N ARG A 173 6.25 11.85 -2.30
CA ARG A 173 7.30 10.85 -2.42
C ARG A 173 6.76 9.44 -2.26
N VAL A 174 7.32 8.50 -3.01
CA VAL A 174 7.02 7.07 -2.90
C VAL A 174 8.30 6.29 -2.60
N ILE A 175 8.25 5.50 -1.54
CA ILE A 175 9.33 4.67 -1.06
C ILE A 175 8.87 3.23 -1.21
N PHE A 176 9.66 2.40 -1.90
CA PHE A 176 9.30 1.01 -2.10
C PHE A 176 10.43 0.03 -1.83
N GLY A 177 10.01 -1.19 -1.45
CA GLY A 177 10.92 -2.29 -1.18
C GLY A 177 11.45 -2.90 -2.46
N CYS A 178 10.75 -3.90 -3.00
CA CYS A 178 11.19 -4.61 -4.20
C CYS A 178 10.63 -4.00 -5.49
N LYS A 179 11.32 -4.23 -6.60
CA LYS A 179 10.86 -3.85 -7.94
C LYS A 179 9.67 -4.69 -8.42
N ASN A 180 8.95 -4.16 -9.40
CA ASN A 180 7.84 -4.82 -10.07
C ASN A 180 8.17 -5.01 -11.56
N ASP A 181 8.82 -6.13 -11.87
CA ASP A 181 9.35 -6.42 -13.22
C ASP A 181 8.27 -6.55 -14.30
N ARG A 182 7.02 -6.83 -13.90
CA ARG A 182 5.92 -7.09 -14.85
C ARG A 182 5.02 -5.89 -15.10
N PHE A 183 4.86 -5.02 -14.12
CA PHE A 183 3.88 -3.94 -14.17
C PHE A 183 4.39 -2.61 -13.59
N GLY A 184 5.66 -2.49 -13.23
CA GLY A 184 6.21 -1.34 -12.50
C GLY A 184 6.11 -0.01 -13.23
N GLY A 185 5.44 0.96 -12.62
CA GLY A 185 5.24 2.31 -13.14
C GLY A 185 6.27 3.34 -12.66
N CYS A 186 7.20 2.94 -11.78
CA CYS A 186 8.19 3.82 -11.15
C CYS A 186 9.62 3.59 -11.64
N GLY A 187 9.81 2.86 -12.73
CA GLY A 187 11.09 2.73 -13.43
C GLY A 187 11.43 1.32 -13.88
N SER A 188 10.68 0.30 -13.47
CA SER A 188 10.89 -1.05 -14.03
C SER A 188 10.38 -1.18 -15.46
N LEU A 189 9.20 -0.62 -15.77
CA LEU A 189 8.68 -0.57 -17.14
C LEU A 189 8.43 0.85 -17.64
N LEU A 190 7.73 1.66 -16.84
CA LEU A 190 7.45 3.07 -17.16
C LEU A 190 7.97 4.01 -16.07
N HIS A 191 8.07 5.31 -16.39
CA HIS A 191 8.54 6.35 -15.47
C HIS A 191 7.47 7.40 -15.17
N LEU A 192 6.29 6.96 -14.75
CA LEU A 192 5.11 7.83 -14.58
C LEU A 192 5.21 8.79 -13.37
N HIS A 193 6.21 8.58 -12.51
CA HIS A 193 6.56 9.49 -11.42
C HIS A 193 7.30 10.75 -11.90
N ARG A 194 7.85 10.76 -13.13
CA ARG A 194 8.55 11.93 -13.67
C ARG A 194 7.54 12.95 -14.18
N LYS A 195 7.86 14.24 -14.05
CA LYS A 195 7.12 15.29 -14.76
C LYS A 195 7.28 15.02 -16.26
N GLU A 196 6.18 15.05 -16.98
CA GLU A 196 6.23 15.14 -18.44
C GLU A 196 6.85 16.51 -18.74
N GLU A 197 8.14 16.52 -19.09
CA GLU A 197 8.73 17.71 -19.69
C GLU A 197 7.90 17.98 -20.93
N SER A 198 7.25 19.14 -20.97
CA SER A 198 6.55 19.60 -22.16
C SER A 198 7.51 19.49 -23.33
N LEU A 199 7.32 18.51 -24.19
CA LEU A 199 7.97 18.42 -25.50
C LEU A 199 7.42 19.57 -26.34
N CYS A 200 7.93 20.78 -26.10
CA CYS A 200 7.90 21.84 -27.09
C CYS A 200 9.25 21.81 -27.83
N GLU A 201 9.12 21.62 -29.15
CA GLU A 201 10.14 21.73 -30.21
C GLU A 201 11.00 20.47 -30.41
N SER A 202 10.86 19.65 -31.45
CA SER A 202 10.52 19.98 -32.85
C SER A 202 10.30 18.70 -33.70
N SER A 203 9.44 18.84 -34.72
CA SER A 203 9.32 18.01 -35.94
C SER A 203 8.22 16.94 -36.03
N ALA A 204 7.10 17.39 -36.61
CA ALA A 204 6.37 16.80 -37.74
C ALA A 204 5.43 15.58 -37.54
N ASN A 205 4.14 15.90 -37.67
CA ASN A 205 3.08 15.18 -38.40
C ASN A 205 2.68 13.76 -37.94
N GLN A 206 1.63 13.65 -37.13
CA GLN A 206 0.39 13.02 -37.60
C GLN A 206 -0.82 13.43 -36.75
N SER A 207 -1.82 13.97 -37.46
CA SER A 207 -3.09 14.43 -36.95
C SER A 207 -3.96 13.30 -36.40
N LEU A 208 -4.32 13.37 -35.11
CA LEU A 208 -5.59 12.86 -34.61
C LEU A 208 -6.16 13.89 -33.65
N ASP A 209 -7.29 14.45 -34.08
CA ASP A 209 -8.08 15.48 -33.41
C ASP A 209 -8.94 14.81 -32.32
N TYR A 210 -8.67 15.13 -31.06
CA TYR A 210 -9.61 14.95 -29.95
C TYR A 210 -9.70 16.27 -29.20
N SER A 211 -10.71 17.04 -29.57
CA SER A 211 -10.97 18.39 -29.09
C SER A 211 -11.26 18.41 -27.58
N LYS A 212 -10.36 19.09 -26.87
CA LYS A 212 -10.61 20.10 -25.81
C LYS A 212 -11.85 19.90 -24.93
N GLN A 213 -11.64 19.39 -23.71
CA GLN A 213 -12.07 20.02 -22.46
C GLN A 213 -11.61 19.21 -21.23
N SER A 214 -10.48 19.59 -20.65
CA SER A 214 -10.30 19.62 -19.20
C SER A 214 -9.05 20.45 -18.93
N SER A 215 -9.13 21.43 -18.04
CA SER A 215 -7.98 22.20 -17.57
C SER A 215 -6.94 21.21 -17.04
N SER A 216 -5.91 20.94 -17.83
CA SER A 216 -4.87 19.97 -17.51
C SER A 216 -4.07 20.48 -16.31
N LYS A 217 -4.46 20.06 -15.10
CA LYS A 217 -3.53 20.02 -13.97
C LYS A 217 -2.40 19.11 -14.42
N VAL A 218 -1.31 19.71 -14.90
CA VAL A 218 -0.05 19.04 -15.21
C VAL A 218 0.30 18.19 -13.99
N SER A 219 0.45 16.87 -14.18
CA SER A 219 0.81 15.99 -13.07
C SER A 219 2.14 16.48 -12.50
N GLN A 220 2.19 16.79 -11.20
CA GLN A 220 3.36 17.42 -10.59
C GLN A 220 4.56 16.46 -10.47
N GLY A 221 4.46 15.22 -10.96
CA GLY A 221 5.43 14.16 -10.70
C GLY A 221 5.62 13.93 -9.20
N TYR A 222 6.43 12.95 -8.84
CA TYR A 222 6.78 12.69 -7.45
C TYR A 222 8.15 12.03 -7.36
N THR A 223 8.80 12.18 -6.20
CA THR A 223 10.13 11.59 -5.98
C THR A 223 10.01 10.13 -5.56
N ILE A 224 11.03 9.32 -5.89
CA ILE A 224 11.03 7.89 -5.54
C ILE A 224 12.28 7.50 -4.77
N THR A 225 12.15 6.46 -3.95
CA THR A 225 13.28 5.75 -3.33
C THR A 225 12.98 4.26 -3.35
N SER A 226 13.91 3.47 -3.87
CA SER A 226 13.74 2.02 -4.03
C SER A 226 14.70 1.24 -3.14
N GLY A 227 14.39 -0.03 -2.87
CA GLY A 227 15.32 -0.96 -2.22
C GLY A 227 15.22 -1.00 -0.69
N ILE A 228 14.25 -0.32 -0.08
CA ILE A 228 14.12 -0.31 1.39
C ILE A 228 13.51 -1.64 1.85
N LEU A 229 14.28 -2.46 2.58
CA LEU A 229 13.87 -3.81 2.99
C LEU A 229 13.42 -4.68 1.80
N GLU A 230 14.15 -4.58 0.68
CA GLU A 230 13.86 -5.28 -0.57
C GLU A 230 13.83 -6.80 -0.40
N ASN A 231 14.78 -7.37 0.34
CA ASN A 231 14.86 -8.81 0.55
C ASN A 231 13.64 -9.35 1.29
N GLU A 232 13.15 -8.62 2.30
CA GLU A 232 11.97 -8.95 3.07
C GLU A 232 10.70 -8.88 2.20
N ALA A 233 10.59 -7.85 1.35
CA ALA A 233 9.50 -7.72 0.40
C ALA A 233 9.49 -8.85 -0.64
N ILE A 234 10.66 -9.18 -1.21
CA ILE A 234 10.83 -10.30 -2.15
C ILE A 234 10.47 -11.63 -1.47
N ALA A 235 10.97 -11.86 -0.26
CA ALA A 235 10.69 -13.09 0.49
C ALA A 235 9.18 -13.27 0.74
N LEU A 236 8.48 -12.18 1.05
CA LEU A 236 7.04 -12.22 1.26
C LEU A 236 6.29 -12.54 -0.04
N LEU A 237 6.63 -11.92 -1.17
CA LEU A 237 6.05 -12.24 -2.47
C LEU A 237 6.32 -13.70 -2.89
N ARG A 238 7.54 -14.20 -2.68
CA ARG A 238 7.89 -15.60 -2.94
C ARG A 238 7.01 -16.55 -2.13
N SER A 239 6.82 -16.27 -0.84
CA SER A 239 5.97 -17.09 0.03
C SER A 239 4.50 -17.18 -0.45
N PHE A 240 4.01 -16.19 -1.19
CA PHE A 240 2.69 -16.23 -1.82
C PHE A 240 2.66 -17.13 -3.06
N TYR A 241 3.70 -17.09 -3.91
CA TYR A 241 3.77 -17.94 -5.10
C TYR A 241 4.14 -19.40 -4.80
N ASP A 242 4.89 -19.64 -3.72
CA ASP A 242 5.22 -20.98 -3.23
C ASP A 242 4.00 -21.67 -2.61
N ARG A 243 3.04 -20.88 -2.09
CA ARG A 243 1.69 -21.37 -1.81
C ARG A 243 1.01 -21.62 -3.15
N GLU A 244 1.12 -22.84 -3.65
CA GLU A 244 0.49 -23.22 -4.90
C GLU A 244 -1.00 -22.86 -4.89
N ASN A 245 -1.50 -22.37 -6.03
CA ASN A 245 -2.93 -22.16 -6.18
C ASN A 245 -3.63 -23.52 -6.08
N ILE A 246 -4.30 -23.78 -4.95
CA ILE A 246 -5.08 -25.00 -4.72
C ILE A 246 -6.19 -25.20 -5.76
N TYR A 247 -6.61 -24.13 -6.44
CA TYR A 247 -7.59 -24.18 -7.52
C TYR A 247 -6.97 -24.38 -8.91
N ALA A 248 -5.64 -24.36 -9.03
CA ALA A 248 -5.00 -24.72 -10.29
C ALA A 248 -5.30 -26.20 -10.61
N PRO A 249 -5.70 -26.52 -11.86
CA PRO A 249 -5.91 -27.90 -12.26
C PRO A 249 -4.63 -28.70 -12.05
N ASP A 250 -4.75 -29.99 -11.72
CA ASP A 250 -3.61 -30.84 -11.34
C ASP A 250 -2.49 -30.85 -12.40
N SER A 251 -2.84 -30.67 -13.68
CA SER A 251 -1.89 -30.55 -14.79
C SER A 251 -0.98 -29.31 -14.74
N LYS A 252 -1.33 -28.30 -13.94
CA LYS A 252 -0.61 -27.02 -13.81
C LYS A 252 -0.02 -26.77 -12.41
N ARG A 253 -0.21 -27.68 -11.45
CA ARG A 253 0.49 -27.62 -10.15
C ARG A 253 1.95 -28.05 -10.35
N LYS A 254 2.92 -27.35 -9.74
CA LYS A 254 4.33 -27.75 -9.84
C LYS A 254 4.48 -29.02 -9.02
N ARG A 255 4.90 -30.12 -9.64
CA ARG A 255 5.27 -31.33 -8.89
C ARG A 255 6.44 -30.95 -7.97
N LYS A 256 6.35 -31.27 -6.68
CA LYS A 256 7.51 -31.17 -5.78
C LYS A 256 8.62 -32.06 -6.36
N LEU A 257 9.78 -31.50 -6.65
CA LEU A 257 10.99 -32.30 -6.84
C LEU A 257 11.31 -32.92 -5.48
N GLY A 258 10.89 -34.15 -5.26
CA GLY A 258 11.07 -34.85 -3.99
C GLY A 258 10.53 -36.28 -3.96
N ASP A 259 9.53 -36.60 -4.78
CA ASP A 259 8.87 -37.92 -4.73
C ASP A 259 9.46 -38.92 -5.75
N ASN A 260 10.78 -38.95 -5.94
CA ASN A 260 11.43 -39.88 -6.88
C ASN A 260 12.81 -40.38 -6.40
N GLU A 261 12.97 -40.58 -5.10
CA GLU A 261 14.02 -41.45 -4.53
C GLU A 261 13.35 -42.63 -3.84
N ASP A 262 12.78 -43.56 -4.62
CA ASP A 262 12.48 -44.93 -4.19
C ASP A 262 11.93 -45.69 -5.40
N LEU A 263 12.83 -46.16 -6.28
CA LEU A 263 12.63 -47.28 -7.23
C LEU A 263 13.95 -47.52 -7.99
N ILE A 264 14.98 -47.96 -7.25
CA ILE A 264 16.04 -48.78 -7.82
C ILE A 264 16.03 -50.08 -6.99
N LEU A 265 15.33 -51.08 -7.53
CA LEU A 265 15.64 -52.50 -7.33
C LEU A 265 16.13 -53.04 -8.66
#